data_AF-A0A9D2P1Y9-F1
#
_entry.id   AF-A0A9D2P1Y9-F1
#
_cell.length_a   1.000
_cell.length_b   1.000
_cell.length_c   1.000
_cell.angle_alpha   90.00
_cell.angle_beta   90.00
_cell.angle_gamma   90.00
#
_symmetry.space_group_name_H-M   'P 1'
#
loop_
_entity.id
_entity.type
_entity.pdbx_description
1 polymer ?
#
loop_
_entity_poly.entity_id
_entity_poly.type
_entity_poly.pdbx_seq_one_letter_code
_entity_poly.pdbx_strand_id
1 'polypeptide(L)'
;MKTKYIVGFFAAVLLVGVLLTAGYQISYERIAERNAAPGNEVTDTRSITAQGEAVDEESKEKEEGYYLCEMQGFVVVFLNDRQTIYEMTEIPLTDLPEEVQQEIAAGKYIATKDELYGFLENYSS
;
A
#
# COMPACT_ATOMS: atom_id res chain seq x y z
N MET A 1 -28.51 26.30 30.79
CA MET A 1 -27.39 25.33 30.87
C MET A 1 -26.12 26.02 30.36
N LYS A 2 -24.98 25.83 31.03
CA LYS A 2 -23.76 26.64 30.85
C LYS A 2 -23.09 26.36 29.50
N THR A 3 -23.31 27.21 28.50
CA THR A 3 -22.67 27.21 27.16
C THR A 3 -21.15 27.40 27.17
N LYS A 4 -20.57 27.64 28.35
CA LYS A 4 -19.15 27.92 28.57
C LYS A 4 -18.24 26.72 28.27
N TYR A 5 -18.76 25.50 28.35
CA TYR A 5 -18.00 24.26 28.06
C TYR A 5 -18.10 23.82 26.59
N ILE A 6 -19.12 24.30 25.87
CA ILE A 6 -19.36 23.98 24.46
C ILE A 6 -18.29 24.64 23.58
N VAL A 7 -17.95 25.90 23.88
CA VAL A 7 -16.89 26.63 23.15
C VAL A 7 -15.52 25.97 23.35
N GLY A 8 -15.20 25.52 24.57
CA GLY A 8 -13.96 24.78 24.84
C GLY A 8 -13.90 23.43 24.14
N PHE A 9 -15.02 22.72 24.07
CA PHE A 9 -15.13 21.46 23.32
C PHE A 9 -14.89 21.65 21.82
N PHE A 10 -15.48 22.69 21.21
CA PHE A 10 -15.24 23.00 19.80
C PHE A 10 -13.79 23.43 19.52
N ALA A 11 -13.17 24.17 20.45
CA ALA A 11 -11.76 24.54 20.32
C ALA A 11 -10.84 23.30 20.37
N ALA A 12 -11.13 22.33 21.23
CA ALA A 12 -10.39 21.07 21.31
C ALA A 12 -10.57 20.21 20.05
N VAL A 13 -11.78 20.10 19.52
CA VAL A 13 -12.07 19.35 18.29
C VAL A 13 -11.37 19.97 17.07
N LEU A 14 -11.34 21.31 16.97
CA LEU A 14 -10.59 21.99 15.92
C LEU A 14 -9.08 21.75 16.02
N LEU A 15 -8.53 21.75 17.25
CA LEU A 15 -7.11 21.44 17.47
C LEU A 15 -6.74 20.02 17.01
N VAL A 16 -7.59 19.03 17.32
CA VAL A 16 -7.40 17.64 16.87
C VAL A 16 -7.52 17.53 15.36
N GLY A 17 -8.48 18.23 14.75
CA GLY A 17 -8.62 18.29 13.28
C GLY A 17 -7.38 18.86 12.59
N VAL A 18 -6.81 19.95 13.12
CA VAL A 18 -5.57 20.56 12.59
C VAL A 18 -4.36 19.64 12.77
N LEU A 19 -4.27 18.90 13.87
CA LEU A 19 -3.20 17.92 14.09
C LEU A 19 -3.31 16.72 13.13
N LEU A 20 -4.54 16.27 12.83
CA LEU A 20 -4.78 15.20 11.87
C LEU A 20 -4.49 15.65 10.43
N THR A 21 -4.87 16.87 10.05
CA THR A 21 -4.55 17.40 8.71
C THR A 21 -3.07 17.69 8.56
N ALA A 22 -2.40 18.23 9.58
CA ALA A 22 -0.95 18.41 9.58
C ALA A 22 -0.20 17.07 9.56
N GLY A 23 -0.67 16.07 10.32
CA GLY A 23 -0.13 14.71 10.26
C GLY A 23 -0.29 14.07 8.89
N TYR A 24 -1.42 14.32 8.21
CA TYR A 24 -1.63 13.87 6.83
C TYR A 24 -0.72 14.60 5.83
N GLN A 25 -0.52 15.92 5.96
CA GLN A 25 0.39 16.69 5.11
C GLN A 25 1.87 16.30 5.32
N ILE A 26 2.33 16.17 6.57
CA ILE A 26 3.70 15.72 6.90
C ILE A 26 3.98 14.32 6.34
N SER A 27 2.97 13.46 6.34
CA SER A 27 3.07 12.12 5.75
C SER A 27 3.13 12.14 4.21
N TYR A 28 2.63 13.21 3.58
CA TYR A 28 2.78 13.45 2.14
C TYR A 28 4.16 14.02 1.77
N GLU A 29 4.71 14.93 2.57
CA GLU A 29 6.01 15.55 2.27
C GLU A 29 7.19 14.59 2.45
N ARG A 30 7.12 13.59 3.35
CA ARG A 30 8.14 12.53 3.43
C ARG A 30 8.15 11.57 2.24
N ILE A 31 7.09 11.53 1.44
CA ILE A 31 7.04 10.78 0.18
C ILE A 31 7.54 11.67 -0.98
N ALA A 32 7.43 13.00 -0.86
CA ALA A 32 8.01 13.95 -1.80
C ALA A 32 9.54 14.10 -1.66
N GLU A 33 10.11 13.93 -0.46
CA GLU A 33 11.56 14.07 -0.22
C GLU A 33 12.40 12.80 -0.51
N ARG A 34 11.79 11.63 -0.75
CA ARG A 34 12.54 10.47 -1.29
C ARG A 34 12.94 10.65 -2.76
N ASN A 35 12.29 11.57 -3.47
CA ASN A 35 12.57 11.89 -4.88
C ASN A 35 13.48 13.13 -5.07
N ALA A 36 13.94 13.78 -4.00
CA ALA A 36 14.88 14.90 -4.05
C ALA A 36 15.97 14.68 -3.00
N ALA A 37 17.23 14.34 -3.30
CA ALA A 37 18.07 14.60 -4.46
C ALA A 37 19.40 13.78 -4.28
N PRO A 38 20.44 13.86 -5.15
CA PRO A 38 20.55 14.40 -6.51
C PRO A 38 21.17 13.40 -7.51
N GLY A 39 21.17 13.74 -8.80
CA GLY A 39 22.11 13.17 -9.77
C GLY A 39 21.46 12.45 -10.94
N ASN A 40 21.02 13.22 -11.93
CA ASN A 40 21.64 13.27 -13.26
C ASN A 40 20.74 14.10 -14.16
N GLU A 41 21.06 15.39 -14.27
CA GLU A 41 20.57 16.24 -15.35
C GLU A 41 21.08 15.66 -16.68
N VAL A 42 20.15 15.17 -17.52
CA VAL A 42 20.30 15.29 -18.98
C VAL A 42 18.94 15.73 -19.54
N THR A 43 18.82 17.04 -19.62
CA THR A 43 18.44 17.78 -20.83
C THR A 43 17.55 17.06 -21.84
N ASP A 44 16.30 17.53 -21.86
CA ASP A 44 15.57 18.02 -23.04
C ASP A 44 15.38 17.04 -24.20
N THR A 45 14.12 16.81 -24.59
CA THR A 45 13.63 17.09 -25.95
C THR A 45 12.15 16.69 -26.03
N ARG A 46 11.30 17.71 -26.04
CA ARG A 46 10.22 17.86 -27.03
C ARG A 46 8.99 16.94 -26.91
N SER A 47 7.91 17.57 -26.46
CA SER A 47 6.59 17.57 -27.13
C SER A 47 6.42 16.61 -28.31
N ILE A 48 5.49 15.66 -28.20
CA ILE A 48 4.60 15.13 -29.26
C ILE A 48 3.46 14.44 -28.50
N THR A 49 2.35 15.13 -28.25
CA THR A 49 1.06 14.89 -28.92
C THR A 49 0.86 13.50 -29.53
N ALA A 50 -0.11 12.78 -28.98
CA ALA A 50 -0.83 11.66 -29.59
C ALA A 50 0.03 10.46 -30.01
N GLN A 51 0.00 9.42 -29.18
CA GLN A 51 -0.38 8.07 -29.59
C GLN A 51 -0.53 7.19 -28.34
N GLY A 52 -1.45 6.23 -28.43
CA GLY A 52 -1.58 5.21 -27.40
C GLY A 52 -0.28 4.45 -27.30
N GLU A 53 0.33 4.52 -26.12
CA GLU A 53 1.46 3.70 -25.75
C GLU A 53 0.97 2.88 -24.57
N ALA A 54 1.05 1.56 -24.75
CA ALA A 54 0.85 0.59 -23.69
C ALA A 54 1.56 1.13 -22.45
N VAL A 55 0.81 1.27 -21.36
CA VAL A 55 1.40 1.56 -20.07
C VAL A 55 2.41 0.45 -19.85
N ASP A 56 3.69 0.82 -19.86
CA ASP A 56 4.80 -0.05 -19.50
C ASP A 56 4.57 -0.51 -18.05
N GLU A 57 3.79 -1.57 -17.90
CA GLU A 57 3.57 -2.34 -16.67
C GLU A 57 4.89 -2.87 -16.09
N GLU A 58 5.98 -2.77 -16.85
CA GLU A 58 7.29 -3.34 -16.55
C GLU A 58 8.23 -2.41 -15.76
N SER A 59 7.88 -1.13 -15.55
CA SER A 59 8.79 -0.18 -14.86
C SER A 59 8.47 0.08 -13.38
N LYS A 60 7.47 -0.60 -12.79
CA LYS A 60 7.12 -0.55 -11.36
C LYS A 60 7.48 -1.80 -10.55
N GLU A 61 8.26 -2.74 -11.09
CA GLU A 61 8.81 -3.88 -10.32
C GLU A 61 9.88 -3.48 -9.28
N LYS A 62 10.05 -2.18 -8.96
CA LYS A 62 11.25 -1.69 -8.25
C LYS A 62 11.17 -1.65 -6.73
N GLU A 63 10.16 -2.29 -6.13
CA GLU A 63 10.14 -2.56 -4.69
C GLU A 63 9.66 -4.00 -4.45
N GLU A 64 10.52 -4.97 -4.79
CA GLU A 64 10.21 -6.40 -4.72
C GLU A 64 9.92 -6.85 -3.27
N GLY A 65 8.72 -7.38 -3.08
CA GLY A 65 8.20 -7.81 -1.79
C GLY A 65 6.68 -7.83 -1.80
N TYR A 66 6.10 -8.96 -1.42
CA TYR A 66 4.67 -9.22 -1.38
C TYR A 66 4.22 -9.54 0.03
N TYR A 67 2.98 -9.19 0.35
CA TYR A 67 2.37 -9.53 1.63
C TYR A 67 1.07 -10.28 1.44
N LEU A 68 0.92 -11.40 2.12
CA LEU A 68 -0.31 -12.18 2.14
C LEU A 68 -1.08 -11.84 3.41
N CYS A 69 -2.32 -11.42 3.24
CA CYS A 69 -3.24 -11.09 4.31
C CYS A 69 -4.62 -11.73 4.05
N GLU A 70 -5.45 -11.83 5.08
CA GLU A 70 -6.85 -12.24 4.91
C GLU A 70 -7.75 -11.04 4.66
N MET A 71 -8.67 -11.19 3.70
CA MET A 71 -9.76 -10.26 3.45
C MET A 71 -11.02 -11.04 3.09
N GLN A 72 -12.08 -10.87 3.89
CA GLN A 72 -13.38 -11.52 3.67
C GLN A 72 -13.31 -13.06 3.63
N GLY A 73 -12.38 -13.65 4.37
CA GLY A 73 -12.15 -15.09 4.45
C GLY A 73 -11.24 -15.65 3.36
N PHE A 74 -10.72 -14.82 2.46
CA PHE A 74 -9.83 -15.23 1.37
C PHE A 74 -8.43 -14.64 1.53
N VAL A 75 -7.44 -15.31 0.95
CA VAL A 75 -6.08 -14.78 0.88
C VAL A 75 -6.00 -13.69 -0.19
N VAL A 76 -5.40 -12.55 0.16
CA VAL A 76 -5.15 -11.43 -0.76
C VAL A 76 -3.69 -11.07 -0.71
N VAL A 77 -3.13 -10.82 -1.89
CA VAL A 77 -1.73 -10.42 -2.07
C VAL A 77 -1.66 -8.91 -2.21
N PHE A 78 -0.84 -8.27 -1.38
CA PHE A 78 -0.53 -6.85 -1.42
C PHE A 78 0.91 -6.63 -1.91
N LEU A 79 1.15 -5.46 -2.50
CA LEU A 79 2.50 -4.97 -2.78
C LEU A 79 3.22 -4.58 -1.47
N ASN A 80 4.49 -4.19 -1.58
CA ASN A 80 5.36 -3.83 -0.46
C ASN A 80 4.79 -2.72 0.45
N ASP A 81 3.91 -1.86 -0.08
CA ASP A 81 3.22 -0.81 0.68
C ASP A 81 2.10 -1.34 1.62
N ARG A 82 1.73 -2.62 1.54
CA ARG A 82 0.62 -3.28 2.26
C ARG A 82 -0.74 -2.59 2.07
N GLN A 83 -0.89 -1.78 1.03
CA GLN A 83 -2.10 -1.01 0.75
C GLN A 83 -2.62 -1.31 -0.65
N THR A 84 -1.72 -1.40 -1.63
CA THR A 84 -2.07 -1.71 -3.00
C THR A 84 -2.25 -3.21 -3.14
N ILE A 85 -3.46 -3.62 -3.52
CA ILE A 85 -3.76 -5.02 -3.85
C ILE A 85 -3.01 -5.36 -5.14
N TYR A 86 -2.16 -6.38 -5.05
CA TYR A 86 -1.53 -7.00 -6.21
C TYR A 86 -2.49 -7.99 -6.87
N GLU A 87 -3.05 -8.91 -6.07
CA GLU A 87 -3.92 -9.98 -6.57
C GLU A 87 -4.94 -10.41 -5.51
N MET A 88 -6.20 -10.56 -5.92
CA MET A 88 -7.23 -11.19 -5.10
C MET A 88 -7.28 -12.67 -5.47
N THR A 89 -7.09 -13.55 -4.49
CA THR A 89 -7.15 -14.99 -4.73
C THR A 89 -8.50 -15.56 -4.30
N GLU A 90 -8.89 -16.68 -4.88
CA GLU A 90 -10.08 -17.44 -4.46
C GLU A 90 -9.76 -18.50 -3.39
N ILE A 91 -8.55 -18.46 -2.81
CA ILE A 91 -8.09 -19.43 -1.81
C ILE A 91 -8.70 -19.06 -0.45
N PRO A 92 -9.59 -19.89 0.14
CA PRO A 92 -10.14 -19.63 1.46
C PRO A 92 -9.06 -19.76 2.52
N LEU A 93 -8.99 -18.82 3.48
CA LEU A 93 -8.03 -18.91 4.58
C LEU A 93 -8.21 -20.20 5.39
N THR A 94 -9.46 -20.65 5.54
CA THR A 94 -9.82 -21.86 6.31
C THR A 94 -9.26 -23.16 5.74
N ASP A 95 -8.92 -23.17 4.45
CA ASP A 95 -8.45 -24.37 3.75
C ASP A 95 -6.92 -24.54 3.88
N LEU A 96 -6.24 -23.52 4.40
CA LEU A 96 -4.80 -23.53 4.64
C LEU A 96 -4.47 -24.24 5.97
N PRO A 97 -3.27 -24.81 6.12
CA PRO A 97 -2.80 -25.32 7.41
C PRO A 97 -2.80 -24.25 8.51
N GLU A 98 -3.10 -24.61 9.75
CA GLU A 98 -3.18 -23.65 10.88
C GLU A 98 -1.93 -22.77 11.03
N GLU A 99 -0.75 -23.33 10.78
CA GLU A 99 0.52 -22.59 10.80
C GLU A 99 0.53 -21.47 9.75
N VAL A 100 0.11 -21.79 8.52
CA VAL A 100 0.04 -20.82 7.40
C VAL A 100 -1.04 -19.78 7.65
N GLN A 101 -2.18 -20.17 8.23
CA GLN A 101 -3.23 -19.22 8.62
C GLN A 101 -2.69 -18.18 9.61
N GLN A 102 -1.91 -18.61 10.61
CA GLN A 102 -1.31 -17.70 11.59
C GLN A 102 -0.26 -16.79 10.95
N GLU A 103 0.56 -17.30 10.03
CA GLU A 103 1.52 -16.48 9.29
C GLU A 103 0.83 -15.40 8.44
N ILE A 104 -0.24 -15.76 7.73
CA ILE A 104 -1.03 -14.82 6.93
C ILE A 104 -1.74 -13.79 7.83
N ALA A 105 -2.26 -14.21 8.98
CA ALA A 105 -2.84 -13.30 9.97
C ALA A 105 -1.80 -12.32 10.55
N ALA A 106 -0.54 -12.73 10.63
CA ALA A 106 0.58 -11.85 10.99
C ALA A 106 1.08 -10.98 9.82
N GLY A 107 0.54 -11.16 8.61
CA GLY A 107 0.95 -10.48 7.38
C GLY A 107 2.24 -11.06 6.82
N LYS A 108 2.18 -12.33 6.38
CA LYS A 108 3.28 -13.10 5.80
C LYS A 108 3.94 -12.34 4.65
N TYR A 109 5.26 -12.18 4.74
CA TYR A 109 6.07 -11.57 3.69
C TYR A 109 6.63 -12.62 2.75
N ILE A 110 6.65 -12.32 1.45
CA ILE A 110 7.33 -13.10 0.43
C ILE A 110 8.19 -12.15 -0.39
N ALA A 111 9.47 -12.48 -0.58
CA ALA A 111 10.43 -11.56 -1.17
C ALA A 111 10.28 -11.46 -2.70
N THR A 112 10.02 -12.60 -3.36
CA THR A 112 10.06 -12.70 -4.82
C THR A 112 8.74 -13.18 -5.42
N LYS A 113 8.52 -12.84 -6.69
CA LYS A 113 7.33 -13.25 -7.45
C LYS A 113 7.27 -14.77 -7.65
N ASP A 114 8.42 -15.41 -7.85
CA ASP A 114 8.52 -16.87 -8.02
C ASP A 114 8.11 -17.61 -6.73
N GLU A 115 8.57 -17.15 -5.56
CA GLU A 115 8.16 -17.70 -4.27
C GLU A 115 6.66 -17.48 -4.01
N LEU A 116 6.12 -16.33 -4.43
CA LEU A 116 4.69 -16.02 -4.29
C LEU A 116 3.87 -17.02 -5.10
N TYR A 117 4.16 -17.17 -6.39
CA TYR A 117 3.41 -18.09 -7.23
C TYR A 117 3.60 -19.55 -6.82
N GLY A 118 4.81 -19.96 -6.42
CA GLY A 118 5.03 -21.29 -5.85
C GLY A 118 4.22 -21.52 -4.58
N PHE A 119 4.06 -20.50 -3.73
CA PHE A 119 3.16 -20.58 -2.58
C PHE A 119 1.70 -20.74 -3.01
N LEU A 120 1.22 -19.90 -3.94
CA LEU A 120 -0.17 -19.91 -4.39
C LEU A 120 -0.53 -21.22 -5.11
N GLU A 121 0.36 -21.77 -5.94
CA GLU A 121 0.15 -23.02 -6.66
C GLU A 121 -0.08 -24.21 -5.72
N ASN A 122 0.62 -24.25 -4.57
CA ASN A 122 0.43 -25.32 -3.58
C ASN A 122 -0.96 -25.33 -2.94
N TYR A 123 -1.69 -24.22 -3.01
CA TYR A 123 -3.00 -24.05 -2.36
C TYR A 123 -4.11 -23.64 -3.34
N SER A 124 -3.79 -23.48 -4.63
CA SER A 124 -4.74 -23.31 -5.73
C SER A 124 -5.11 -24.70 -6.24
N SER A 125 -6.25 -25.22 -5.78
CA SER A 125 -6.82 -26.52 -6.17
C SER A 125 -8.20 -26.36 -6.80
#